data_AF-A0A535EZ74-F1
#
_entry.id   AF-A0A535EZ74-F1
#
_cell.length_a   1.000
_cell.length_b   1.000
_cell.length_c   1.000
_cell.angle_alpha   90.00
_cell.angle_beta   90.00
_cell.angle_gamma   90.00
#
_symmetry.space_group_name_H-M   'P 1'
#
loop_
_entity.id
_entity.type
_entity.pdbx_description
1 polymer ?
#
loop_
_entity_poly.entity_id
_entity_poly.type
_entity_poly.pdbx_seq_one_letter_code
_entity_poly.pdbx_strand_id
1 'polypeptide(L)'
;MPGYTHLQRAQPVTAGHHLLAHAQPLLRDATRVRNAYEAASELPLGAGALAGTTLPLNRAAVAAALGFRRLTRNSLDAVADRDFALDLVYACLSIGLHLSRFGEDLVIWASSE
;
A
#
# COMPACT_ATOMS: atom_id res chain seq x y z
N MET A 1 -0.61 32.44 -0.30
CA MET A 1 -0.56 32.11 1.13
C MET A 1 0.89 32.17 1.60
N PRO A 2 1.18 32.47 2.87
CA PRO A 2 2.53 32.28 3.39
C PRO A 2 2.89 30.78 3.36
N GLY A 3 4.12 30.45 2.98
CA GLY A 3 4.71 29.14 3.29
C GLY A 3 5.15 29.10 4.74
N TYR A 4 5.21 27.90 5.33
CA TYR A 4 5.55 27.73 6.74
C TYR A 4 6.71 26.75 6.92
N THR A 5 7.66 27.11 7.77
CA THR A 5 8.64 26.19 8.37
C THR A 5 8.64 26.45 9.87
N HIS A 6 8.58 25.40 10.70
CA HIS A 6 8.38 25.54 12.15
C HIS A 6 7.15 26.39 12.53
N LEU A 7 6.08 26.35 11.71
CA LEU A 7 4.90 27.22 11.81
C LEU A 7 5.19 28.73 11.79
N GLN A 8 6.37 29.13 11.34
CA GLN A 8 6.72 30.54 11.10
C GLN A 8 6.58 30.87 9.63
N ARG A 9 6.11 32.09 9.34
CA ARG A 9 5.93 32.58 7.97
C ARG A 9 7.30 32.66 7.28
N ALA A 10 7.44 31.91 6.20
CA ALA A 10 8.61 31.90 5.33
C ALA A 10 8.27 32.65 4.02
N GLN A 11 8.66 32.09 2.87
CA GLN A 11 8.38 32.68 1.57
C GLN A 11 6.90 32.51 1.16
N PRO A 12 6.32 33.47 0.43
CA PRO A 12 4.99 33.30 -0.15
C PRO A 12 4.94 32.12 -1.13
N VAL A 13 3.85 31.35 -1.08
CA VAL A 13 3.54 30.26 -2.01
C VAL A 13 2.11 30.38 -2.53
N THR A 14 1.79 29.69 -3.62
CA THR A 14 0.41 29.60 -4.10
C THR A 14 -0.34 28.50 -3.35
N ALA A 15 -1.65 28.64 -3.19
CA ALA A 15 -2.49 27.59 -2.61
C ALA A 15 -2.42 26.29 -3.42
N GLY A 16 -2.34 26.39 -4.76
CA GLY A 16 -2.15 25.24 -5.62
C GLY A 16 -0.83 24.49 -5.37
N HIS A 17 0.28 25.21 -5.17
CA HIS A 17 1.56 24.58 -4.83
C HIS A 17 1.49 23.84 -3.49
N HIS A 18 0.84 24.44 -2.49
CA HIS A 18 0.66 23.83 -1.18
C HIS A 18 -0.23 22.57 -1.23
N LEU A 19 -1.37 22.63 -1.91
CA LEU A 19 -2.27 21.47 -2.05
C LEU A 19 -1.63 20.33 -2.85
N LEU A 20 -0.88 20.67 -3.90
CA LEU A 20 -0.14 19.66 -4.68
C LEU A 20 0.95 18.97 -3.84
N ALA A 21 1.52 19.63 -2.82
CA ALA A 21 2.46 19.00 -1.91
C ALA A 21 1.84 17.83 -1.12
N HIS A 22 0.52 17.84 -0.87
CA HIS A 22 -0.23 16.72 -0.29
C HIS A 22 -0.62 15.66 -1.32
N ALA A 23 -0.83 16.03 -2.59
CA ALA A 23 -1.11 15.08 -3.66
C ALA A 23 0.11 14.19 -4.00
N GLN A 24 1.31 14.76 -4.00
CA GLN A 24 2.55 14.03 -4.33
C GLN A 24 2.78 12.75 -3.49
N PRO A 25 2.67 12.76 -2.15
CA PRO A 25 2.76 11.53 -1.36
C PRO A 25 1.66 10.52 -1.68
N LEU A 26 0.42 10.96 -1.90
CA LEU A 26 -0.69 10.06 -2.23
C LEU A 26 -0.50 9.36 -3.58
N LEU A 27 0.12 10.02 -4.56
CA LEU A 27 0.51 9.38 -5.83
C LEU A 27 1.57 8.28 -5.63
N ARG A 28 2.51 8.49 -4.69
CA ARG A 28 3.46 7.44 -4.29
C ARG A 28 2.73 6.30 -3.57
N ASP A 29 1.76 6.60 -2.73
CA ASP A 29 0.97 5.58 -2.03
C ASP A 29 0.14 4.73 -3.00
N ALA A 30 -0.44 5.32 -4.04
CA ALA A 30 -1.10 4.55 -5.10
C ALA A 30 -0.16 3.52 -5.73
N THR A 31 1.11 3.88 -5.91
CA THR A 31 2.14 2.93 -6.37
C THR A 31 2.44 1.86 -5.32
N ARG A 32 2.52 2.20 -4.02
CA ARG A 32 2.71 1.23 -2.94
C ARG A 32 1.57 0.22 -2.86
N VAL A 33 0.32 0.70 -2.91
CA VAL A 33 -0.87 -0.17 -2.89
C VAL A 33 -0.87 -1.11 -4.09
N ARG A 34 -0.55 -0.60 -5.29
CA ARG A 34 -0.39 -1.44 -6.48
C ARG A 34 0.69 -2.51 -6.27
N ASN A 35 1.86 -2.14 -5.77
CA ASN A 35 2.93 -3.10 -5.51
C ASN A 35 2.54 -4.17 -4.49
N ALA A 36 1.86 -3.79 -3.39
CA ALA A 36 1.36 -4.74 -2.40
C ALA A 36 0.31 -5.70 -3.00
N TYR A 37 -0.57 -5.19 -3.87
CA TYR A 37 -1.52 -6.02 -4.61
C TYR A 37 -0.82 -7.00 -5.56
N GLU A 38 0.19 -6.54 -6.29
CA GLU A 38 1.01 -7.41 -7.15
C GLU A 38 1.75 -8.48 -6.34
N ALA A 39 2.31 -8.12 -5.19
CA ALA A 39 3.01 -9.04 -4.29
C ALA A 39 2.09 -10.16 -3.80
N ALA A 40 0.85 -9.82 -3.44
CA ALA A 40 -0.19 -10.76 -2.99
C ALA A 40 -0.72 -11.69 -4.09
N SER A 41 -0.34 -11.50 -5.36
CA SER A 41 -0.88 -12.24 -6.51
C SER A 41 -0.18 -13.58 -6.79
N GLU A 42 0.14 -14.33 -5.73
CA GLU A 42 0.76 -15.66 -5.82
C GLU A 42 -0.14 -16.72 -5.18
N LEU A 43 -0.56 -17.73 -5.96
CA LEU A 43 -1.52 -18.74 -5.51
C LEU A 43 -0.86 -19.74 -4.54
N PRO A 44 -1.30 -19.82 -3.26
CA PRO A 44 -0.81 -20.82 -2.32
C PRO A 44 -1.59 -22.15 -2.40
N LEU A 45 -2.79 -22.15 -3.01
CA LEU A 45 -3.61 -23.35 -3.11
C LEU A 45 -2.87 -24.48 -3.84
N GLY A 46 -2.92 -25.66 -3.24
CA GLY A 46 -2.14 -26.83 -3.64
C GLY A 46 -0.91 -27.09 -2.77
N ALA A 47 -0.53 -26.18 -1.86
CA ALA A 47 0.52 -26.41 -0.87
C ALA A 47 0.14 -27.44 0.22
N GLY A 48 -1.16 -27.73 0.39
CA GLY A 48 -1.65 -28.62 1.44
C GLY A 48 -1.31 -28.08 2.82
N ALA A 49 -0.99 -28.97 3.76
CA ALA A 49 -0.54 -28.56 5.09
C ALA A 49 0.87 -27.95 5.08
N LEU A 50 1.77 -28.46 4.23
CA LEU A 50 3.15 -27.96 4.03
C LEU A 50 3.92 -28.65 2.88
N ALA A 51 3.51 -29.86 2.45
CA ALA A 51 4.27 -30.71 1.52
C ALA A 51 3.63 -30.87 0.13
N GLY A 52 2.66 -30.02 -0.20
CA GLY A 52 1.87 -30.15 -1.42
C GLY A 52 0.67 -31.08 -1.29
N THR A 53 -0.26 -31.00 -2.23
CA THR A 53 -1.39 -31.92 -2.36
C THR A 53 -0.99 -33.19 -3.13
N THR A 54 -1.54 -34.33 -2.73
CA THR A 54 -1.42 -35.61 -3.46
C THR A 54 -2.52 -35.80 -4.51
N LEU A 55 -3.50 -34.89 -4.56
CA LEU A 55 -4.55 -34.91 -5.58
C LEU A 55 -3.97 -34.42 -6.92
N PRO A 56 -4.49 -34.88 -8.07
CA PRO A 56 -4.03 -34.47 -9.40
C PRO A 56 -4.53 -33.05 -9.74
N LEU A 57 -4.12 -32.06 -8.95
CA LEU A 57 -4.53 -30.66 -9.07
C LEU A 57 -3.66 -29.91 -10.07
N ASN A 58 -4.29 -29.38 -11.13
CA ASN A 58 -3.63 -28.42 -12.01
C ASN A 58 -3.65 -27.02 -11.38
N ARG A 59 -2.59 -26.68 -10.62
CA ARG A 59 -2.46 -25.38 -9.94
C ARG A 59 -2.51 -24.19 -10.91
N ALA A 60 -1.98 -24.33 -12.13
CA ALA A 60 -2.01 -23.26 -13.13
C ALA A 60 -3.44 -22.93 -13.58
N ALA A 61 -4.26 -23.96 -13.81
CA ALA A 61 -5.67 -23.78 -14.14
C ALA A 61 -6.44 -23.10 -12.99
N VAL A 62 -6.13 -23.46 -11.74
CA VAL A 62 -6.74 -22.83 -10.56
C VAL A 62 -6.29 -21.37 -10.41
N ALA A 63 -5.01 -21.06 -10.61
CA ALA A 63 -4.53 -19.69 -10.55
C ALA A 63 -5.25 -18.80 -11.56
N ALA A 64 -5.40 -19.28 -12.80
CA ALA A 64 -6.17 -18.57 -13.81
C ALA A 64 -7.65 -18.39 -13.41
N ALA A 65 -8.30 -19.43 -12.87
CA ALA A 65 -9.69 -19.36 -12.44
C ALA A 65 -9.92 -18.41 -11.25
N LEU A 66 -8.94 -18.28 -10.35
CA LEU A 66 -9.00 -17.42 -9.17
C LEU A 66 -8.37 -16.03 -9.40
N GLY A 67 -7.79 -15.76 -10.57
CA GLY A 67 -7.19 -14.46 -10.91
C GLY A 67 -5.79 -14.21 -10.33
N PHE A 68 -5.07 -15.24 -9.90
CA PHE A 68 -3.68 -15.12 -9.46
C PHE A 68 -2.73 -15.06 -10.66
N ARG A 69 -1.69 -14.23 -10.58
CA ARG A 69 -0.71 -14.07 -11.67
C ARG A 69 0.39 -15.10 -11.67
N ARG A 70 0.71 -15.68 -10.52
CA ARG A 70 1.79 -16.67 -10.37
C ARG A 70 1.46 -17.75 -9.33
N LEU A 71 2.24 -18.82 -9.33
CA LEU A 71 2.14 -19.93 -8.39
C LEU A 71 3.25 -19.83 -7.36
N THR A 72 2.94 -20.11 -6.08
CA THR A 72 3.99 -20.31 -5.08
C THR A 72 4.90 -21.47 -5.48
N ARG A 73 6.21 -21.25 -5.37
CA ARG A 73 7.25 -22.20 -5.79
C ARG A 73 7.62 -23.23 -4.72
N ASN A 74 7.29 -22.94 -3.46
CA ASN A 74 7.60 -23.80 -2.33
C ASN A 74 6.40 -23.89 -1.40
N SER A 75 6.02 -25.10 -0.99
CA SER A 75 4.82 -25.34 -0.19
C SER A 75 5.00 -25.00 1.30
N LEU A 76 6.21 -25.10 1.86
CA LEU A 76 6.51 -24.67 3.23
C LEU A 76 6.45 -23.15 3.34
N ASP A 77 7.03 -22.46 2.37
CA ASP A 77 6.94 -21.02 2.22
C ASP A 77 5.48 -20.57 2.07
N ALA A 78 4.73 -21.16 1.13
CA ALA A 78 3.34 -20.78 0.85
C ALA A 78 2.40 -20.83 2.07
N VAL A 79 2.62 -21.74 3.03
CA VAL A 79 1.78 -21.84 4.24
C VAL A 79 2.24 -20.91 5.36
N ALA A 80 3.54 -20.57 5.37
CA ALA A 80 4.16 -19.71 6.38
C ALA A 80 4.15 -18.22 6.00
N ASP A 81 4.13 -17.88 4.70
CA ASP A 81 4.28 -16.53 4.18
C ASP A 81 3.18 -15.57 4.65
N ARG A 82 3.58 -14.40 5.13
CA ARG A 82 2.71 -13.28 5.53
C ARG A 82 3.22 -11.94 4.99
N ASP A 83 4.23 -11.94 4.13
CA ASP A 83 4.87 -10.72 3.63
C ASP A 83 3.87 -9.87 2.85
N PHE A 84 2.99 -10.50 2.05
CA PHE A 84 1.92 -9.80 1.33
C PHE A 84 1.01 -8.97 2.25
N ALA A 85 0.76 -9.44 3.48
CA ALA A 85 -0.05 -8.73 4.45
C ALA A 85 0.73 -7.58 5.09
N LEU A 86 2.02 -7.77 5.36
CA LEU A 86 2.90 -6.72 5.88
C LEU A 86 3.07 -5.59 4.87
N ASP A 87 3.24 -5.92 3.59
CA ASP A 87 3.30 -4.94 2.49
C ASP A 87 2.02 -4.11 2.39
N LEU A 88 0.85 -4.74 2.53
CA LEU A 88 -0.43 -4.04 2.55
C LEU A 88 -0.54 -3.13 3.78
N VAL A 89 -0.18 -3.62 4.97
CA VAL A 89 -0.20 -2.83 6.20
C VAL A 89 0.70 -1.61 6.08
N TYR A 90 1.91 -1.77 5.51
CA TYR A 90 2.82 -0.67 5.27
C TYR A 90 2.26 0.38 4.30
N ALA A 91 1.61 -0.06 3.22
CA ALA A 91 0.93 0.83 2.29
C ALA A 91 -0.19 1.62 2.97
N CYS A 92 -1.04 0.96 3.75
CA CYS A 92 -2.11 1.60 4.53
C CYS A 92 -1.57 2.59 5.57
N LEU A 93 -0.52 2.22 6.30
CA LEU A 93 0.13 3.09 7.29
C LEU A 93 0.69 4.35 6.64
N SER A 94 1.35 4.21 5.48
CA SER A 94 1.90 5.35 4.73
C SER A 94 0.80 6.34 4.34
N ILE A 95 -0.35 5.83 3.84
CA ILE A 95 -1.53 6.67 3.54
C ILE A 95 -1.99 7.40 4.79
N GLY A 96 -2.14 6.69 5.92
CA GLY A 96 -2.56 7.28 7.18
C GLY A 96 -1.65 8.43 7.64
N LEU A 97 -0.33 8.26 7.53
CA LEU A 97 0.66 9.30 7.86
C LEU A 97 0.61 10.51 6.92
N HIS A 98 0.31 10.32 5.64
CA HIS A 98 0.19 11.44 4.71
C HIS A 98 -1.13 12.19 4.91
N LEU A 99 -2.22 11.47 5.17
CA LEU A 99 -3.52 12.06 5.51
C LEU A 99 -3.48 12.80 6.84
N SER A 100 -2.70 12.33 7.83
CA SER A 100 -2.57 13.04 9.11
C SER A 100 -1.92 14.41 8.94
N ARG A 101 -0.92 14.54 8.06
CA ARG A 101 -0.28 15.82 7.74
C ARG A 101 -1.25 16.79 7.04
N PHE A 102 -2.05 16.29 6.10
CA PHE A 102 -3.09 17.11 5.48
C PHE A 102 -4.16 17.52 6.50
N GLY A 103 -4.56 16.59 7.38
CA GLY A 103 -5.48 16.87 8.48
C GLY A 103 -4.97 17.96 9.42
N GLU A 104 -3.68 17.94 9.78
CA GLU A 104 -3.06 18.97 10.61
C GLU A 104 -3.15 20.36 9.97
N ASP A 105 -2.83 20.46 8.67
CA ASP A 105 -2.96 21.74 7.96
C ASP A 105 -4.41 22.24 7.95
N LEU A 106 -5.39 21.35 7.76
CA LEU A 106 -6.82 21.70 7.84
C LEU A 106 -7.22 22.18 9.23
N VAL A 107 -6.73 21.54 10.29
CA VAL A 107 -7.00 21.95 11.68
C VAL A 107 -6.45 23.35 11.93
N ILE A 108 -5.22 23.64 11.50
CA ILE A 108 -4.60 24.95 11.64
C ILE A 108 -5.36 26.01 10.84
N TRP A 109 -5.73 25.74 9.59
CA TRP A 109 -6.47 26.70 8.77
C TRP A 109 -7.89 26.97 9.24
N ALA A 110 -8.47 26.05 10.01
CA ALA A 110 -9.79 26.22 10.60
C ALA A 110 -9.75 27.03 11.92
N SER A 111 -8.58 27.44 12.40
CA SER A 111 -8.47 28.29 13.59
C SER A 111 -8.93 29.72 13.29
N SER A 112 -9.16 30.50 14.35
CA SER A 112 -9.62 31.89 14.25
C SER A 112 -8.49 32.92 14.14
N GLU A 113 -7.23 32.50 14.30
CA GLU A 113 -6.04 33.35 14.16
C GLU A 113 -5.70 33.67 12.70
#